data_AF-A0A8J8AVN4-F1
#
_entry.id   AF-A0A8J8AVN4-F1
#
_cell.length_a   1.000
_cell.length_b   1.000
_cell.length_c   1.000
_cell.angle_alpha   90.00
_cell.angle_beta   90.00
_cell.angle_gamma   90.00
#
_symmetry.space_group_name_H-M   'P 1'
#
loop_
_entity.id
_entity.type
_entity.pdbx_description
1 polymer ?
#
loop_
_entity_poly.entity_id
_entity_poly.type
_entity_poly.pdbx_seq_one_letter_code
_entity_poly.pdbx_strand_id
1 'polypeptide(L)'
;MALAMLVPQGMAAACTDMTFESASYSVCEVAADADLRLFLAGPAGPLQSFTAIDAMLDGTGERLAFAMNAGMYHYDLAPVGLYVENGREVTPLVTR
;
A
#
# COMPACT_ATOMS: atom_id res chain seq x y z
N MET A 1 -26.01 -23.43 26.40
CA MET A 1 -25.88 -23.19 24.95
C MET A 1 -24.93 -22.03 24.78
N ALA A 2 -23.63 -22.29 24.60
CA ALA A 2 -22.62 -21.25 24.51
C ALA A 2 -22.53 -20.80 23.05
N LEU A 3 -22.85 -19.54 22.80
CA LEU A 3 -22.75 -18.93 21.48
C LEU A 3 -21.27 -18.60 21.23
N ALA A 4 -20.59 -19.44 20.45
CA ALA A 4 -19.23 -19.16 19.99
C ALA A 4 -19.29 -18.00 19.00
N MET A 5 -18.77 -16.83 19.39
CA MET A 5 -18.57 -15.71 18.48
C MET A 5 -17.42 -16.08 17.55
N LEU A 6 -17.73 -16.36 16.28
CA LEU A 6 -16.72 -16.49 15.24
C LEU A 6 -16.18 -15.09 14.97
N VAL A 7 -15.02 -14.75 15.54
CA VAL A 7 -14.33 -13.49 15.22
C VAL A 7 -13.91 -13.59 13.75
N PRO A 8 -14.35 -12.68 12.87
CA PRO A 8 -13.87 -12.66 11.50
C PRO A 8 -12.37 -12.45 11.58
N GLN A 9 -11.61 -13.45 11.15
CA GLN A 9 -10.19 -13.27 10.88
C GLN A 9 -10.16 -12.28 9.73
N GLY A 10 -9.90 -10.99 10.03
CA GLY A 10 -9.66 -10.02 8.98
C GLY A 10 -8.57 -10.60 8.07
N MET A 11 -8.75 -10.50 6.75
CA MET A 11 -7.72 -10.84 5.78
C MET A 11 -6.59 -9.81 5.87
N ALA A 12 -5.93 -9.73 7.03
CA ALA A 12 -4.58 -9.22 7.08
C ALA A 12 -3.76 -10.11 6.14
N ALA A 13 -2.89 -9.51 5.33
CA ALA A 13 -1.92 -10.28 4.57
C ALA A 13 -1.27 -11.30 5.52
N ALA A 14 -1.16 -12.56 5.10
CA ALA A 14 -0.59 -13.61 5.93
C ALA A 14 0.92 -13.33 6.06
N CYS A 15 1.27 -12.44 6.98
CA CYS A 15 2.65 -12.07 7.22
C CYS A 15 3.32 -13.15 8.05
N THR A 16 4.48 -13.61 7.60
CA THR A 16 5.29 -14.60 8.31
C THR A 16 6.68 -14.04 8.59
N ASP A 17 7.25 -14.44 9.73
CA ASP A 17 8.66 -14.18 10.01
C ASP A 17 9.55 -15.08 9.15
N MET A 18 10.54 -14.49 8.49
CA MET A 18 11.52 -15.18 7.67
C MET A 18 12.93 -14.70 8.03
N THR A 19 13.87 -15.63 8.16
CA THR A 19 15.29 -15.31 8.32
C THR A 19 16.03 -15.61 7.03
N PHE A 20 16.74 -14.61 6.49
CA PHE A 20 17.59 -14.75 5.31
C PHE A 20 18.91 -14.02 5.55
N GLU A 21 20.04 -14.67 5.26
CA GLU A 21 21.39 -14.11 5.50
C GLU A 21 21.59 -13.56 6.92
N SER A 22 21.02 -14.24 7.93
CA SER A 22 21.02 -13.81 9.35
C SER A 22 20.23 -12.52 9.67
N ALA A 23 19.48 -11.99 8.71
CA ALA A 23 18.54 -10.88 8.92
C ALA A 23 17.09 -11.39 9.02
N SER A 24 16.33 -10.80 9.95
CA SER A 24 14.90 -11.08 10.12
C SER A 24 14.05 -10.17 9.25
N TYR A 25 13.08 -10.76 8.56
CA TYR A 25 12.13 -10.09 7.68
C TYR A 25 10.71 -10.47 8.06
N SER A 26 9.79 -9.51 7.93
CA SER A 26 8.35 -9.80 7.88
C SER A 26 7.92 -9.85 6.42
N VAL A 27 7.50 -11.03 5.96
CA VAL A 27 7.10 -11.27 4.57
C VAL A 27 5.60 -11.41 4.53
N CYS A 28 4.92 -10.50 3.84
CA CYS A 28 3.47 -10.50 3.67
C CYS A 28 3.13 -10.82 2.22
N GLU A 29 2.47 -11.95 1.99
CA GLU A 29 2.01 -12.33 0.65
C GLU A 29 0.57 -11.84 0.42
N VAL A 30 0.33 -11.29 -0.77
CA VAL A 30 -0.97 -10.80 -1.21
C VAL A 30 -1.27 -11.30 -2.62
N ALA A 31 -2.52 -11.68 -2.86
CA ALA A 31 -2.96 -12.12 -4.18
C ALA A 31 -2.94 -10.95 -5.17
N ALA A 32 -2.64 -11.23 -6.44
CA ALA A 32 -2.54 -10.21 -7.48
C ALA A 32 -3.89 -9.56 -7.83
N ASP A 33 -5.01 -10.22 -7.51
CA ASP A 33 -6.38 -9.74 -7.69
C ASP A 33 -6.92 -9.03 -6.44
N ALA A 34 -6.12 -8.92 -5.38
CA ALA A 34 -6.45 -8.09 -4.22
C ALA A 34 -6.51 -6.60 -4.63
N ASP A 35 -7.12 -5.81 -3.76
CA ASP A 35 -7.23 -4.37 -3.94
C ASP A 35 -5.88 -3.67 -3.67
N LEU A 36 -5.02 -3.67 -4.69
CA LEU A 36 -3.70 -3.03 -4.66
C LEU A 36 -3.75 -1.71 -5.43
N ARG A 37 -3.44 -0.62 -4.73
CA ARG A 37 -3.50 0.75 -5.28
C ARG A 37 -2.20 1.49 -5.02
N LEU A 38 -1.91 2.46 -5.88
CA LEU A 38 -0.88 3.46 -5.67
C LEU A 38 -1.53 4.72 -5.10
N PHE A 39 -0.80 5.41 -4.22
CA PHE A 39 -1.22 6.66 -3.60
C PHE A 39 -0.08 7.67 -3.65
N LEU A 40 -0.14 8.63 -4.58
CA LEU A 40 0.85 9.71 -4.64
C LEU A 40 0.35 11.00 -3.97
N ALA A 41 -0.87 11.43 -4.27
CA ALA A 41 -1.40 12.71 -3.84
C ALA A 41 -2.84 12.60 -3.32
N GLY A 42 -3.14 13.42 -2.32
CA GLY A 42 -4.46 13.63 -1.77
C GLY A 42 -4.95 15.06 -2.01
N PRO A 43 -6.12 15.42 -1.46
CA PRO A 43 -6.72 16.74 -1.68
C PRO A 43 -5.86 17.93 -1.25
N ALA A 44 -4.94 17.72 -0.30
CA ALA A 44 -4.05 18.74 0.25
C ALA A 44 -2.63 18.73 -0.35
N GLY A 45 -2.35 17.87 -1.34
CA GLY A 45 -1.02 17.67 -1.91
C GLY A 45 -0.46 16.24 -1.70
N PRO A 46 0.86 16.04 -1.87
CA PRO A 46 1.47 14.71 -1.81
C PRO A 46 1.27 13.98 -0.46
N LEU A 47 0.90 12.70 -0.54
CA LEU A 47 0.70 11.81 0.61
C LEU A 47 2.05 11.23 1.03
N GLN A 48 2.71 11.88 1.98
CA GLN A 48 4.09 11.59 2.41
C GLN A 48 4.18 10.51 3.51
N SER A 49 3.05 9.98 4.00
CA SER A 49 3.03 9.01 5.08
C SER A 49 1.84 8.07 4.97
N PHE A 50 1.97 6.85 5.50
CA PHE A 50 0.88 5.88 5.54
C PHE A 50 -0.30 6.36 6.39
N THR A 51 -0.05 7.15 7.44
CA THR A 51 -1.11 7.78 8.24
C THR A 51 -1.94 8.77 7.43
N ALA A 52 -1.33 9.51 6.49
CA ALA A 52 -2.07 10.41 5.61
C ALA A 52 -2.96 9.63 4.62
N ILE A 53 -2.50 8.47 4.15
CA ILE A 53 -3.29 7.56 3.31
C ILE A 53 -4.48 7.02 4.12
N ASP A 54 -4.24 6.49 5.31
CA ASP A 54 -5.29 5.93 6.18
C ASP A 54 -6.35 6.98 6.52
N ALA A 55 -5.95 8.20 6.89
CA ALA A 55 -6.88 9.29 7.17
C ALA A 55 -7.69 9.74 5.94
N MET A 56 -7.13 9.62 4.73
CA MET A 56 -7.86 9.89 3.50
C MET A 56 -8.90 8.79 3.20
N LEU A 57 -8.53 7.51 3.41
CA LEU A 57 -9.40 6.36 3.23
C LEU A 57 -10.52 6.30 4.26
N ASP A 58 -10.28 6.73 5.49
CA ASP A 58 -11.31 6.86 6.52
C ASP A 58 -12.46 7.77 6.05
N GLY A 59 -12.15 8.81 5.27
CA GLY A 59 -13.13 9.71 4.66
C GLY A 59 -14.06 9.04 3.64
N THR A 60 -13.66 7.90 3.08
CA THR A 60 -14.46 7.07 2.16
C THR A 60 -15.04 5.81 2.84
N GLY A 61 -14.80 5.63 4.14
CA GLY A 61 -15.19 4.42 4.88
C GLY A 61 -14.33 3.20 4.55
N GLU A 62 -13.18 3.40 3.90
CA GLU A 62 -12.17 2.38 3.64
C GLU A 62 -11.12 2.39 4.75
N ARG A 63 -10.34 1.31 4.88
CA ARG A 63 -9.25 1.20 5.86
C ARG A 63 -8.00 0.65 5.21
N LEU A 64 -6.84 1.19 5.59
CA LEU A 64 -5.57 0.67 5.10
C LEU A 64 -5.24 -0.67 5.79
N ALA A 65 -5.27 -1.77 5.03
CA ALA A 65 -4.92 -3.10 5.54
C ALA A 65 -3.41 -3.26 5.73
N PHE A 66 -2.62 -2.79 4.76
CA PHE A 66 -1.16 -2.70 4.81
C PHE A 66 -0.68 -1.65 3.80
N ALA A 67 0.55 -1.18 3.97
CA ALA A 67 1.23 -0.34 3.00
C ALA A 67 2.74 -0.55 3.05
N MET A 68 3.38 -0.28 1.92
CA MET A 68 4.83 -0.24 1.78
C MET A 68 5.20 0.92 0.86
N ASN A 69 6.45 1.37 0.92
CA ASN A 69 6.93 2.36 -0.04
C ASN A 69 6.86 1.79 -1.46
N ALA A 70 6.53 2.63 -2.43
CA ALA A 70 6.50 2.27 -3.83
C ALA A 70 7.84 2.61 -4.51
N GLY A 71 7.79 3.19 -5.72
CA GLY A 71 8.97 3.60 -6.48
C GLY A 71 9.69 4.82 -5.92
N MET A 72 10.79 5.17 -6.60
CA MET A 72 11.58 6.36 -6.30
C MET A 72 10.84 7.64 -6.70
N TYR A 73 11.20 8.76 -6.07
CA TYR A 73 10.66 10.09 -6.34
C TYR A 73 11.79 11.13 -6.35
N HIS A 74 11.58 12.23 -7.09
CA HIS A 74 12.44 13.42 -7.10
C HIS A 74 12.26 14.25 -5.82
N TYR A 75 13.11 15.25 -5.59
CA TYR A 75 13.05 16.07 -4.36
C TYR A 75 11.71 16.82 -4.17
N ASP A 76 11.00 17.09 -5.27
CA ASP A 76 9.68 17.71 -5.33
C ASP A 76 8.52 16.69 -5.21
N LEU A 77 8.86 15.44 -4.92
CA LEU A 77 7.95 14.29 -4.80
C LEU A 77 7.34 13.82 -6.13
N ALA A 78 7.86 14.28 -7.28
CA ALA A 78 7.46 13.73 -8.57
C ALA A 78 7.99 12.28 -8.74
N PRO A 79 7.20 11.34 -9.27
CA PRO A 79 7.66 9.96 -9.48
C PRO A 79 8.83 9.85 -10.46
N VAL A 80 9.77 8.94 -10.18
CA VAL A 80 10.84 8.58 -11.10
C VAL A 80 10.43 7.36 -11.93
N GLY A 81 10.48 7.47 -13.26
CA GLY A 81 10.12 6.40 -14.18
C GLY A 81 8.63 6.36 -14.51
N LEU A 82 8.13 5.20 -14.97
CA LEU A 82 6.72 5.01 -15.29
C LEU A 82 5.87 5.05 -14.02
N TYR A 83 4.89 5.94 -13.98
CA TYR A 83 3.90 5.99 -12.92
C TYR A 83 2.49 6.04 -13.51
N VAL A 84 1.70 5.02 -13.18
CA VAL A 84 0.30 4.87 -13.60
C VAL A 84 -0.56 4.73 -12.35
N GLU A 85 -1.48 5.66 -12.14
CA GLU A 85 -2.40 5.64 -10.99
C GLU A 85 -3.84 5.65 -11.52
N ASN A 86 -4.69 4.77 -11.00
CA ASN A 86 -6.09 4.64 -11.43
C ASN A 86 -6.25 4.50 -12.96
N GLY A 87 -5.35 3.74 -13.59
CA GLY A 87 -5.34 3.52 -15.04
C GLY A 87 -4.87 4.72 -15.88
N ARG A 88 -4.48 5.83 -15.25
CA ARG A 88 -3.97 7.03 -15.94
C ARG A 88 -2.46 7.12 -15.81
N GLU A 89 -1.77 7.23 -16.93
CA GLU A 89 -0.35 7.55 -16.96
C GLU A 89 -0.13 9.00 -16.47
N VAL A 90 0.76 9.15 -15.50
CA VAL A 90 1.14 10.43 -14.90
C VAL A 90 2.55 10.81 -15.32
N THR A 91 3.48 9.85 -15.30
CA THR A 91 4.82 9.99 -15.85
C THR A 91 5.11 8.83 -16.79
N PRO A 92 5.71 9.09 -17.96
CA PRO A 92 5.95 8.06 -18.96
C PRO A 92 7.13 7.16 -18.57
N LEU A 93 7.20 5.98 -19.20
CA LEU A 93 8.38 5.14 -19.12
C LEU A 93 9.57 5.82 -19.82
N VAL A 94 10.69 5.97 -19.09
CA VAL A 94 11.95 6.46 -19.67
C VAL A 94 12.59 5.35 -20.47
N THR A 95 12.68 5.54 -21.80
CA THR A 95 13.12 4.50 -22.74
C THR A 95 14.39 4.86 -23.53
N ARG A 96 14.93 6.08 -23.36
CA ARG A 96 16.20 6.55 -23.94
C ARG A 96 16.88 7.54 -23.02
#